data_AF-A0A962C454-F1
#
_entry.id   AF-A0A962C454-F1
#
_cell.length_a   1.000
_cell.length_b   1.000
_cell.length_c   1.000
_cell.angle_alpha   90.00
_cell.angle_beta   90.00
_cell.angle_gamma   90.00
#
_symmetry.space_group_name_H-M   'P 1'
#
loop_
_entity.id
_entity.type
_entity.pdbx_description
1 polymer ?
#
loop_
_entity_poly.entity_id
_entity_poly.type
_entity_poly.pdbx_seq_one_letter_code
_entity_poly.pdbx_strand_id
1 'polypeptide(L)'
;AVDDCQIYLLDTDSKLFGFYVDTTIKALVPDLSTLGRCFVQTEFSPWYHLIERSEVARAQKPPFSPVRAGRDTVAPILIGHGALVFLNMAPDAKPPLGPGSFFLDWRDGSFVDVSEEVRSGRRPVRFFCFRAPSECP
;
A
#
# COMPACT_ATOMS: atom_id res chain seq x y z
N ALA A 1 -10.49 -12.62 -12.51
CA ALA A 1 -10.74 -11.59 -11.50
C ALA A 1 -9.42 -10.89 -11.24
N VAL A 2 -9.39 -9.55 -11.20
CA VAL A 2 -8.17 -8.81 -10.84
C VAL A 2 -8.13 -8.82 -9.32
N ASP A 3 -7.55 -9.89 -8.75
CA ASP A 3 -7.78 -10.24 -7.34
C ASP A 3 -7.01 -9.38 -6.33
N ASP A 4 -6.07 -8.54 -6.76
CA ASP A 4 -5.34 -7.63 -5.87
C ASP A 4 -5.11 -6.28 -6.57
N CYS A 5 -5.82 -5.23 -6.16
CA CYS A 5 -5.52 -3.88 -6.64
C CYS A 5 -4.47 -3.25 -5.72
N GLN A 6 -3.26 -3.06 -6.23
CA GLN A 6 -2.14 -2.50 -5.49
C GLN A 6 -1.45 -1.46 -6.36
N ILE A 7 -1.29 -0.25 -5.83
CA ILE A 7 -0.71 0.89 -6.53
C ILE A 7 0.49 1.37 -5.71
N TYR A 8 1.66 1.31 -6.32
CA TYR A 8 2.92 1.73 -5.72
C TYR A 8 3.39 3.03 -6.37
N LEU A 9 3.47 4.10 -5.59
CA LEU A 9 3.96 5.41 -6.01
C LEU A 9 5.45 5.50 -5.65
N LEU A 10 6.31 5.32 -6.64
CA LEU A 10 7.76 5.22 -6.47
C LEU A 10 8.44 6.59 -6.53
N ASP A 11 9.60 6.68 -5.89
CA ASP A 11 10.54 7.80 -5.89
C ASP A 11 9.89 9.15 -5.53
N THR A 12 8.88 9.12 -4.67
CA THR A 12 8.20 10.34 -4.20
C THR A 12 9.14 11.20 -3.34
N ASP A 13 9.08 12.52 -3.53
CA ASP A 13 10.01 13.48 -2.90
C ASP A 13 9.83 13.64 -1.37
N SER A 14 8.82 13.00 -0.76
CA SER A 14 8.43 13.23 0.63
C SER A 14 8.07 11.97 1.39
N LYS A 15 8.83 11.68 2.45
CA LYS A 15 8.47 10.63 3.42
C LYS A 15 7.18 10.96 4.17
N LEU A 16 6.89 12.24 4.37
CA LEU A 16 5.65 12.66 5.02
C LEU A 16 4.42 12.31 4.16
N PHE A 17 4.56 12.42 2.84
CA PHE A 17 3.52 11.96 1.91
C PHE A 17 3.28 10.46 2.06
N GLY A 18 4.34 9.66 2.18
CA GLY A 18 4.24 8.21 2.39
C GLY A 18 3.38 7.80 3.59
N PHE A 19 3.31 8.59 4.66
CA PHE A 19 2.44 8.27 5.81
C PHE A 19 0.95 8.29 5.50
N TYR A 20 0.53 9.20 4.61
CA TYR A 20 -0.88 9.49 4.35
C TYR A 20 -1.30 9.15 2.92
N VAL A 21 -0.38 8.63 2.10
CA VAL A 21 -0.54 8.43 0.64
C VAL A 21 -1.85 7.73 0.30
N ASP A 22 -2.21 6.66 1.00
CA ASP A 22 -3.42 5.88 0.71
C ASP A 22 -4.68 6.73 0.80
N THR A 23 -4.84 7.42 1.94
CA THR A 23 -5.95 8.35 2.15
C THR A 23 -5.89 9.57 1.27
N THR A 24 -4.71 10.12 1.02
CA THR A 24 -4.55 11.31 0.19
C THR A 24 -5.02 11.03 -1.24
N ILE A 25 -4.57 9.93 -1.84
CA ILE A 25 -4.99 9.54 -3.19
C ILE A 25 -6.50 9.25 -3.24
N LYS A 26 -7.02 8.52 -2.24
CA LYS A 26 -8.45 8.22 -2.15
C LYS A 26 -9.32 9.47 -1.95
N ALA A 27 -8.84 10.46 -1.21
CA ALA A 27 -9.55 11.72 -1.01
C ALA A 27 -9.57 12.61 -2.27
N LEU A 28 -8.61 12.43 -3.18
CA LEU A 28 -8.49 13.20 -4.41
C LEU A 28 -9.26 12.58 -5.58
N VAL A 29 -9.67 11.31 -5.50
CA VAL A 29 -10.48 10.71 -6.57
C VAL A 29 -11.95 11.12 -6.45
N PRO A 30 -12.62 11.40 -7.58
CA PRO A 30 -14.03 11.82 -7.56
C PRO A 30 -14.98 10.68 -7.16
N ASP A 31 -14.55 9.43 -7.32
CA ASP A 31 -15.33 8.23 -6.98
C ASP A 31 -14.48 7.24 -6.19
N LEU A 32 -14.68 7.20 -4.89
CA LEU A 32 -14.00 6.27 -3.98
C LEU A 32 -14.29 4.80 -4.29
N SER A 33 -15.41 4.46 -4.92
CA SER A 33 -15.73 3.06 -5.25
C SER A 33 -14.74 2.45 -6.24
N THR A 34 -14.05 3.29 -7.02
CA THR A 34 -13.00 2.86 -7.95
C THR A 34 -11.73 2.41 -7.24
N LEU A 35 -11.39 3.02 -6.10
CA LEU A 35 -10.15 2.76 -5.35
C LEU A 35 -10.36 2.15 -3.96
N GLY A 36 -11.60 1.99 -3.50
CA GLY A 36 -11.93 1.52 -2.14
C GLY A 36 -11.37 0.14 -1.82
N ARG A 37 -11.15 -0.67 -2.85
CA ARG A 37 -10.54 -2.01 -2.78
C ARG A 37 -9.03 -2.05 -3.07
N CYS A 38 -8.43 -0.92 -3.40
CA CYS A 38 -7.02 -0.79 -3.77
C CYS A 38 -6.16 -0.44 -2.55
N PHE A 39 -4.96 -0.99 -2.47
CA PHE A 39 -3.92 -0.55 -1.54
C PHE A 39 -3.02 0.41 -2.28
N VAL A 40 -2.89 1.65 -1.79
CA VAL A 40 -2.00 2.64 -2.36
C VAL A 40 -0.89 2.94 -1.36
N GLN A 41 0.36 2.79 -1.75
CA GLN A 41 1.51 3.12 -0.91
C GLN A 41 2.69 3.61 -1.73
N THR A 42 3.71 4.15 -1.07
CA THR A 42 5.01 4.37 -1.69
C THR A 42 5.90 3.14 -1.46
N GLU A 43 7.21 3.27 -1.61
CA GLU A 43 8.16 2.28 -1.08
C GLU A 43 8.06 2.14 0.44
N PHE A 44 7.44 3.11 1.12
CA PHE A 44 7.14 3.07 2.54
C PHE A 44 5.67 2.71 2.76
N SER A 45 5.41 1.76 3.67
CA SER A 45 4.03 1.48 4.09
C SER A 45 3.44 2.70 4.82
N PRO A 46 2.18 3.08 4.51
CA PRO A 46 1.52 4.20 5.17
C PRO A 46 1.22 3.89 6.65
N TRP A 47 0.82 4.93 7.39
CA TRP A 47 0.40 4.75 8.77
C TRP A 47 -0.84 3.86 8.88
N TYR A 48 -1.72 3.89 7.87
CA TYR A 48 -2.83 2.97 7.67
C TYR A 48 -3.28 3.00 6.21
N HIS A 49 -3.98 1.96 5.77
CA HIS A 49 -4.76 1.98 4.53
C HIS A 49 -6.24 2.15 4.85
N LEU A 50 -6.96 2.95 4.05
CA LEU A 50 -8.41 3.08 4.08
C LEU A 50 -9.02 2.17 3.02
N ILE A 51 -9.64 1.07 3.41
CA ILE A 51 -10.23 0.11 2.48
C ILE A 51 -11.73 -0.07 2.70
N GLU A 52 -12.43 -0.65 1.74
CA GLU A 52 -13.79 -1.15 1.93
C GLU A 52 -13.82 -2.18 3.07
N ARG A 53 -14.87 -2.13 3.90
CA ARG A 53 -15.00 -3.01 5.07
C ARG A 53 -15.01 -4.49 4.72
N SER A 54 -15.53 -4.87 3.54
CA SER A 54 -15.49 -6.25 3.05
C SER A 54 -14.07 -6.77 2.80
N GLU A 55 -13.10 -5.87 2.64
CA GLU A 55 -11.74 -6.19 2.22
C GLU A 55 -10.79 -6.47 3.38
N VAL A 56 -11.21 -6.24 4.63
CA VAL A 56 -10.35 -6.39 5.82
C VAL A 56 -9.70 -7.77 5.91
N ALA A 57 -10.46 -8.85 5.67
CA ALA A 57 -9.92 -10.20 5.73
C ALA A 57 -8.94 -10.50 4.58
N ARG A 58 -9.10 -9.86 3.43
CA ARG A 58 -8.18 -9.96 2.29
C ARG A 58 -6.89 -9.18 2.55
N ALA A 59 -7.02 -7.99 3.15
CA ALA A 59 -5.92 -7.07 3.45
C ALA A 59 -4.82 -7.65 4.35
N GLN A 60 -5.17 -8.64 5.16
CA GLN A 60 -4.26 -9.26 6.14
C GLN A 60 -3.52 -10.49 5.56
N LYS A 61 -3.39 -10.57 4.24
CA LYS A 61 -2.68 -11.64 3.52
C LYS A 61 -1.43 -11.07 2.82
N PRO A 62 -0.44 -11.92 2.48
CA PRO A 62 0.73 -11.51 1.71
C PRO A 62 0.33 -10.71 0.45
N PRO A 63 1.09 -9.66 0.07
CA PRO A 63 2.41 -9.29 0.62
C PRO A 63 2.35 -8.46 1.91
N PHE A 64 1.15 -8.14 2.40
CA PHE A 64 0.97 -7.36 3.61
C PHE A 64 0.99 -8.23 4.86
N SER A 65 1.50 -7.66 5.95
CA SER A 65 1.50 -8.21 7.29
C SER A 65 0.88 -7.19 8.25
N PRO A 66 -0.06 -7.59 9.12
CA PRO A 66 -0.60 -6.68 10.13
C PRO A 66 0.47 -6.16 11.09
N VAL A 67 0.37 -4.88 11.45
CA VAL A 67 1.21 -4.26 12.49
C VAL A 67 0.93 -4.94 13.83
N ARG A 68 1.99 -5.14 14.63
CA ARG A 68 1.90 -5.73 15.97
C ARG A 68 2.16 -4.70 17.06
N ALA A 69 1.39 -4.79 18.14
CA ALA A 69 1.61 -4.09 19.39
C ALA A 69 1.86 -5.13 20.49
N GLY A 70 3.14 -5.45 20.73
CA GLY A 70 3.51 -6.58 21.60
C GLY A 70 3.18 -7.92 20.94
N ARG A 71 2.33 -8.74 21.59
CA ARG A 71 1.91 -10.04 21.05
C ARG A 71 0.67 -9.95 20.16
N ASP A 72 -0.03 -8.83 20.20
CA ASP A 72 -1.31 -8.66 19.53
C ASP A 72 -1.15 -7.94 18.21
N THR A 73 -2.01 -8.27 17.25
CA THR A 73 -2.16 -7.50 16.01
C THR A 73 -3.00 -6.26 16.30
N VAL A 74 -2.57 -5.12 15.77
CA VAL A 74 -3.36 -3.88 15.82
C VAL A 74 -4.68 -4.10 15.07
N ALA A 75 -5.79 -3.99 15.80
CA ALA A 75 -7.11 -4.23 15.24
C ALA A 75 -7.50 -3.14 14.22
N PRO A 76 -8.22 -3.51 13.13
CA PRO A 76 -8.81 -2.52 12.23
C PRO A 76 -9.79 -1.59 12.93
N ILE A 77 -9.86 -0.34 12.48
CA ILE A 77 -10.91 0.61 12.90
C ILE A 77 -11.99 0.63 11.84
N LEU A 78 -13.24 0.31 12.22
CA LEU A 78 -14.37 0.27 11.29
C LEU A 78 -15.10 1.62 11.26
N ILE A 79 -15.33 2.17 10.07
CA ILE A 79 -15.96 3.49 9.88
C ILE A 79 -16.98 3.41 8.74
N GLY A 80 -18.27 3.30 9.07
CA GLY A 80 -19.32 3.13 8.06
C GLY A 80 -19.06 1.92 7.15
N HIS A 81 -18.94 2.18 5.84
CA HIS A 81 -18.60 1.17 4.83
C HIS A 81 -17.09 0.95 4.64
N GLY A 82 -16.24 1.73 5.31
CA GLY A 82 -14.79 1.64 5.26
C GLY A 82 -14.16 1.03 6.51
N ALA A 83 -12.87 0.74 6.42
CA ALA A 83 -12.02 0.30 7.50
C ALA A 83 -10.61 0.89 7.36
N LEU A 84 -10.03 1.33 8.48
CA LEU A 84 -8.60 1.62 8.57
C LEU A 84 -7.87 0.35 9.00
N VAL A 85 -6.93 -0.11 8.18
CA VAL A 85 -6.08 -1.27 8.47
C VAL A 85 -4.63 -0.84 8.61
N PHE A 86 -3.95 -1.43 9.60
CA PHE A 86 -2.56 -1.11 9.94
C PHE A 86 -1.67 -2.24 9.44
N LEU A 87 -1.01 -2.00 8.31
CA LEU A 87 -0.25 -3.01 7.59
C LEU A 87 1.18 -2.53 7.36
N ASN A 88 2.11 -3.47 7.30
CA ASN A 88 3.44 -3.30 6.73
C ASN A 88 3.60 -4.27 5.55
N MET A 89 4.53 -3.97 4.65
CA MET A 89 5.09 -5.01 3.79
C MET A 89 5.81 -6.05 4.64
N ALA A 90 5.69 -7.34 4.29
CA ALA A 90 6.47 -8.37 4.96
C ALA A 90 7.99 -8.13 4.79
N PRO A 91 8.85 -8.60 5.72
CA PRO A 91 10.27 -8.20 5.83
C PRO A 91 11.10 -8.47 4.57
N ASP A 92 10.71 -9.51 3.83
CA ASP A 92 11.31 -9.95 2.57
C ASP A 92 10.30 -9.94 1.42
N ALA A 93 9.25 -9.12 1.52
CA ALA A 93 8.23 -9.05 0.48
C ALA A 93 8.86 -8.61 -0.84
N LYS A 94 8.92 -9.54 -1.79
CA LYS A 94 9.13 -9.18 -3.19
C LYS A 94 7.98 -8.30 -3.65
N PRO A 95 8.22 -7.34 -4.55
CA PRO A 95 7.14 -6.62 -5.20
C PRO A 95 6.16 -7.62 -5.80
N PRO A 96 4.86 -7.49 -5.50
CA PRO A 96 3.85 -8.30 -6.16
C PRO A 96 3.83 -7.94 -7.64
N LEU A 97 4.02 -8.94 -8.50
CA LEU A 97 4.15 -8.76 -9.95
C LEU A 97 2.87 -9.15 -10.70
N GLY A 98 1.75 -9.29 -9.97
CA GLY A 98 0.47 -9.70 -10.53
C GLY A 98 -0.15 -8.63 -11.42
N PRO A 99 -1.19 -8.99 -12.21
CA PRO A 99 -1.85 -8.07 -13.14
C PRO A 99 -2.59 -6.91 -12.46
N GLY A 100 -2.82 -6.97 -11.15
CA GLY A 100 -3.42 -5.88 -10.38
C GLY A 100 -2.41 -5.03 -9.59
N SER A 101 -1.11 -5.30 -9.75
CA SER A 101 -0.03 -4.51 -9.18
C SER A 101 0.47 -3.48 -10.21
N PHE A 102 0.33 -2.21 -9.87
CA PHE A 102 0.75 -1.05 -10.67
C PHE A 102 1.89 -0.32 -9.97
N PHE A 103 2.90 0.07 -10.74
CA PHE A 103 4.08 0.79 -10.25
C PHE A 103 4.22 2.09 -11.04
N LEU A 104 4.11 3.21 -10.35
CA LEU A 104 4.08 4.55 -10.91
C LEU A 104 5.26 5.35 -10.38
N ASP A 105 6.21 5.70 -11.24
CA ASP A 105 7.43 6.42 -10.89
C ASP A 105 7.23 7.94 -11.01
N TRP A 106 7.62 8.69 -9.98
CA TRP A 106 7.53 10.16 -9.98
C TRP A 106 8.70 10.77 -10.76
N ARG A 107 8.42 11.32 -11.95
CA ARG A 107 9.42 11.94 -12.82
C ARG A 107 8.86 13.22 -13.44
N ASP A 108 9.66 14.29 -13.40
CA ASP A 108 9.36 15.58 -14.03
C ASP A 108 7.96 16.13 -13.69
N GLY A 109 7.53 15.97 -12.43
CA GLY A 109 6.25 16.48 -11.95
C GLY A 109 5.04 15.61 -12.29
N SER A 110 5.25 14.37 -12.74
CA SER A 110 4.18 13.45 -13.10
C SER A 110 4.49 12.00 -12.73
N PHE A 111 3.45 11.17 -12.62
CA PHE A 111 3.60 9.73 -12.43
C PHE A 111 3.65 9.01 -13.78
N VAL A 112 4.68 8.19 -13.99
CA VAL A 112 4.89 7.38 -15.20
C VAL A 112 4.72 5.91 -14.84
N ASP A 113 3.90 5.17 -15.61
CA ASP A 113 3.74 3.74 -15.41
C ASP A 113 5.02 2.97 -15.81
N VAL A 114 5.65 2.36 -14.82
CA VAL A 114 6.87 1.54 -14.96
C VAL A 114 6.60 0.07 -14.61
N SER A 115 5.33 -0.35 -14.57
CA SER A 115 4.94 -1.70 -14.15
C SER A 115 5.63 -2.80 -14.95
N GLU A 116 5.79 -2.62 -16.27
CA GLU A 116 6.52 -3.57 -17.13
C GLU A 116 8.03 -3.61 -16.82
N GLU A 117 8.63 -2.48 -16.44
CA GLU A 117 10.04 -2.44 -16.04
C GLU A 117 10.26 -3.18 -14.71
N VAL A 118 9.32 -3.05 -13.77
CA VAL A 118 9.35 -3.78 -12.51
C VAL A 118 9.14 -5.28 -12.74
N ARG A 119 8.13 -5.66 -13.56
CA ARG A 119 7.85 -7.08 -13.90
C ARG A 119 9.01 -7.77 -14.61
N SER A 120 9.70 -7.05 -15.50
CA SER A 120 10.87 -7.56 -16.23
C SER A 120 12.18 -7.48 -15.42
N GLY A 121 12.17 -6.89 -14.24
CA GLY A 121 13.36 -6.71 -13.38
C GLY A 121 14.32 -5.60 -13.82
N ARG A 122 13.96 -4.81 -14.84
CA ARG A 122 14.73 -3.62 -15.26
C ARG A 122 14.69 -2.49 -14.23
N ARG A 123 13.60 -2.41 -13.46
CA ARG A 123 13.44 -1.47 -12.33
C ARG A 123 13.34 -2.27 -11.02
N PRO A 124 14.39 -2.32 -10.19
CA PRO A 124 14.30 -2.95 -8.89
C PRO A 124 13.49 -2.08 -7.92
N VAL A 125 12.56 -2.70 -7.18
CA VAL A 125 11.76 -2.03 -6.13
C VAL A 125 12.09 -2.66 -4.78
N ARG A 126 12.27 -1.83 -3.76
CA ARG A 126 12.48 -2.24 -2.37
C ARG A 126 11.48 -1.54 -1.49
N PHE A 127 10.88 -2.28 -0.57
CA PHE A 127 9.95 -1.73 0.42
C PHE A 127 10.64 -1.55 1.76
N PHE A 128 10.17 -0.54 2.49
CA PHE A 128 10.71 -0.13 3.77
C PHE A 128 9.58 0.00 4.79
N CYS A 129 9.87 -0.43 6.01
CA CYS A 129 9.00 -0.18 7.16
C CYS A 129 9.44 1.13 7.83
N PHE A 130 8.48 2.05 8.04
CA PHE A 130 8.70 3.35 8.69
C PHE A 130 8.02 3.41 10.05
N ARG A 131 8.25 2.40 10.89
CA ARG A 131 7.72 2.27 12.26
C ARG A 131 8.83 1.93 13.24
N ALA A 132 8.51 1.82 14.53
CA ALA A 132 9.48 1.34 15.50
C ALA A 132 9.96 -0.07 15.13
N PRO A 133 11.20 -0.47 15.45
CA PRO A 133 11.72 -1.80 15.12
C PRO A 133 10.85 -2.96 15.63
N SER A 134 10.13 -2.77 16.74
CA SER A 134 9.17 -3.77 17.26
C SER A 134 7.92 -3.95 16.41
N GLU A 135 7.61 -2.98 15.55
CA GLU A 135 6.45 -2.97 14.66
C GLU A 135 6.84 -3.37 13.24
N CYS A 136 8.12 -3.35 12.90
CA CYS A 136 8.65 -3.81 11.63
C CYS A 136 8.98 -5.31 11.75
N PRO A 137 8.30 -6.19 10.99
CA PRO A 137 8.46 -7.63 11.13
C PRO A 137 9.87 -8.14 10.79
#